data_AF-A0A959ES56-F1
#
_entry.id   AF-A0A959ES56-F1
#
_cell.length_a   1.000
_cell.length_b   1.000
_cell.length_c   1.000
_cell.angle_alpha   90.00
_cell.angle_beta   90.00
_cell.angle_gamma   90.00
#
_symmetry.space_group_name_H-M   'P 1'
#
loop_
_entity.id
_entity.type
_entity.pdbx_description
1 polymer ?
#
loop_
_entity_poly.entity_id
_entity_poly.type
_entity_poly.pdbx_seq_one_letter_code
_entity_poly.pdbx_strand_id
1 'polypeptide(L)'
;HIMKNELKQQAVMRFFPGFYDNKIYQMPVIYEYSAWAPWNRNLWADSLLVDLLAYYQTKYEGDFLPFPDSTGKLTYYKVDGNRQIALSKLNDREVEVVFTDLLVDPTVKPEEDEE
;
A
#
# COMPACT_ATOMS: atom_id res chain seq x y z
N HIS A 1 -4.53 6.88 -11.61
CA HIS A 1 -5.57 5.96 -12.10
C HIS A 1 -6.84 6.16 -11.27
N ILE A 2 -8.03 5.93 -11.83
CA ILE A 2 -9.31 6.08 -11.11
C ILE A 2 -9.97 4.70 -11.00
N MET A 3 -10.24 4.27 -9.76
CA MET A 3 -11.01 3.07 -9.46
C MET A 3 -12.49 3.45 -9.36
N LYS A 4 -13.30 2.98 -10.30
CA LYS A 4 -14.74 3.36 -10.41
C LYS A 4 -15.67 2.32 -9.80
N ASN A 5 -15.37 1.03 -9.98
CA ASN A 5 -16.27 -0.09 -9.65
C ASN A 5 -15.63 -1.12 -8.72
N GLU A 6 -14.38 -0.90 -8.31
CA GLU A 6 -13.58 -1.81 -7.49
C GLU A 6 -13.80 -1.60 -6.00
N LEU A 7 -14.28 -0.41 -5.60
CA LEU A 7 -14.57 -0.03 -4.22
C LEU A 7 -16.00 0.52 -4.12
N LYS A 8 -16.51 0.67 -2.89
CA LYS A 8 -17.86 1.22 -2.65
C LYS A 8 -18.03 2.66 -3.15
N GLN A 9 -16.93 3.39 -3.29
CA GLN A 9 -16.88 4.78 -3.76
C GLN A 9 -15.66 4.95 -4.66
N GLN A 10 -15.77 5.88 -5.61
CA GLN A 10 -14.68 6.13 -6.55
C GLN A 10 -13.41 6.60 -5.81
N ALA A 11 -12.27 5.99 -6.11
CA ALA A 11 -10.98 6.35 -5.52
C ALA A 11 -9.95 6.74 -6.59
N VAL A 12 -9.07 7.67 -6.25
CA VAL A 12 -7.88 8.01 -7.04
C VAL A 12 -6.71 7.20 -6.49
N MET A 13 -5.96 6.61 -7.41
CA MET A 13 -4.75 5.81 -7.15
C MET A 13 -3.54 6.50 -7.79
N ARG A 14 -2.48 6.70 -7.01
CA ARG A 14 -1.17 7.22 -7.46
C ARG A 14 -0.08 6.24 -7.03
N PHE A 15 0.91 5.97 -7.87
CA PHE A 15 1.99 5.03 -7.56
C PHE A 15 3.35 5.62 -7.92
N PHE A 16 4.37 5.30 -7.14
CA PHE A 16 5.71 5.89 -7.25
C PHE A 16 6.79 4.80 -7.07
N PRO A 17 7.13 4.03 -8.12
CA PRO A 17 8.04 2.91 -7.98
C PRO A 17 9.45 3.37 -7.57
N GLY A 18 10.01 2.70 -6.57
CA GLY A 18 11.40 2.79 -6.15
C GLY A 18 12.24 1.77 -6.92
N PHE A 19 13.40 2.21 -7.40
CA PHE A 19 14.32 1.39 -8.19
C PHE A 19 15.62 1.14 -7.44
N TYR A 20 16.13 -0.08 -7.58
CA TYR A 20 17.44 -0.52 -7.12
C TYR A 20 18.00 -1.46 -8.18
N ASP A 21 19.23 -1.22 -8.66
CA ASP A 21 19.83 -1.98 -9.77
C ASP A 21 18.90 -2.07 -11.01
N ASN A 22 18.33 -0.94 -11.44
CA ASN A 22 17.35 -0.86 -12.54
C ASN A 22 16.11 -1.77 -12.40
N LYS A 23 15.86 -2.34 -11.22
CA LYS A 23 14.70 -3.19 -10.90
C LYS A 23 13.81 -2.50 -9.87
N ILE A 24 12.51 -2.71 -9.96
CA ILE A 24 11.57 -2.19 -8.97
C ILE A 24 11.70 -3.05 -7.71
N TYR A 25 12.21 -2.46 -6.62
CA TYR A 25 12.28 -3.14 -5.32
C TYR A 25 11.08 -2.79 -4.43
N GLN A 26 10.47 -1.62 -4.66
CA GLN A 26 9.32 -1.15 -3.90
C GLN A 26 8.37 -0.37 -4.80
N MET A 27 7.07 -0.51 -4.57
CA MET A 27 6.04 0.26 -5.26
C MET A 27 5.00 0.72 -4.24
N PRO A 28 5.20 1.88 -3.60
CA PRO A 28 4.17 2.57 -2.83
C PRO A 28 3.05 3.03 -3.74
N VAL A 29 1.82 2.79 -3.29
CA VAL A 29 0.58 3.20 -3.94
C VAL A 29 -0.28 3.95 -2.94
N ILE A 30 -0.63 5.19 -3.27
CA ILE A 30 -1.46 6.06 -2.45
C ILE A 30 -2.88 6.08 -3.02
N TYR A 31 -3.85 5.88 -2.15
CA TYR A 31 -5.27 5.91 -2.44
C TYR A 31 -5.98 7.01 -1.66
N GLU A 32 -6.98 7.62 -2.29
CA GLU A 32 -7.91 8.55 -1.66
C GLU A 32 -9.29 8.43 -2.31
N TYR A 33 -10.37 8.65 -1.56
CA TYR A 33 -11.69 8.80 -2.20
C TYR A 33 -11.75 10.09 -3.02
N SER A 34 -12.31 10.00 -4.23
CA SER A 34 -12.43 11.13 -5.15
C SER A 34 -13.32 12.25 -4.60
N ALA A 35 -14.28 11.91 -3.74
CA ALA A 35 -15.24 12.83 -3.14
C ALA A 35 -14.89 13.22 -1.69
N TRP A 36 -13.66 12.95 -1.23
CA TRP A 36 -13.24 13.28 0.13
C TRP A 36 -13.45 14.77 0.44
N ALA A 37 -13.98 15.06 1.64
CA ALA A 37 -14.05 16.39 2.21
C ALA A 37 -14.00 16.35 3.75
N PRO A 38 -13.60 17.43 4.44
CA PRO A 38 -13.52 17.44 5.90
C PRO A 38 -14.84 17.12 6.63
N TRP A 39 -15.98 17.33 5.97
CA TRP A 39 -17.32 17.13 6.55
C TRP A 39 -17.94 15.74 6.30
N ASN A 40 -17.37 14.91 5.42
CA ASN A 40 -17.91 13.57 5.11
C ASN A 40 -17.07 12.45 5.74
N ARG A 41 -17.19 12.27 7.07
CA ARG A 41 -16.38 11.32 7.85
C ARG A 41 -16.41 9.88 7.34
N ASN A 42 -17.47 9.48 6.63
CA ASN A 42 -17.60 8.19 5.97
C ASN A 42 -16.70 7.99 4.74
N LEU A 43 -16.09 9.06 4.23
CA LEU A 43 -15.11 9.03 3.14
C LEU A 43 -13.69 9.33 3.64
N TRP A 44 -13.39 9.06 4.91
CA TRP A 44 -12.04 9.23 5.45
C TRP A 44 -11.19 7.99 5.26
N ALA A 45 -9.88 8.13 5.49
CA ALA A 45 -8.91 7.06 5.29
C ALA A 45 -9.22 5.80 6.11
N ASP A 46 -9.86 5.90 7.27
CA ASP A 46 -10.27 4.73 8.06
C ASP A 46 -11.32 3.88 7.31
N SER A 47 -12.28 4.52 6.64
CA SER A 47 -13.26 3.81 5.79
C SER A 47 -12.60 3.28 4.52
N LEU A 48 -11.70 4.07 3.92
CA LEU A 48 -10.95 3.65 2.74
C LEU A 48 -10.06 2.44 3.02
N LEU A 49 -9.44 2.37 4.19
CA LEU A 49 -8.57 1.28 4.59
C LEU A 49 -9.36 -0.03 4.68
N VAL A 50 -10.57 0.00 5.24
CA VAL A 50 -11.46 -1.17 5.31
C VAL A 50 -11.87 -1.63 3.91
N ASP A 51 -12.24 -0.70 3.03
CA ASP A 51 -12.61 -1.03 1.65
C ASP A 51 -11.43 -1.61 0.85
N LEU A 52 -10.24 -1.00 0.99
CA LEU A 52 -9.03 -1.49 0.34
C LEU A 52 -8.58 -2.84 0.89
N LEU A 53 -8.67 -3.05 2.20
CA LEU A 53 -8.36 -4.34 2.82
C LEU A 53 -9.22 -5.46 2.23
N ALA A 54 -10.54 -5.24 2.14
CA ALA A 54 -11.46 -6.20 1.53
C ALA A 54 -11.16 -6.44 0.04
N TYR A 55 -10.87 -5.36 -0.71
CA TYR A 55 -10.46 -5.45 -2.11
C TYR A 55 -9.19 -6.32 -2.27
N TYR A 56 -8.18 -6.09 -1.44
CA TYR A 56 -6.90 -6.77 -1.51
C TYR A 56 -6.94 -8.22 -1.00
N GLN A 57 -7.74 -8.51 0.04
CA GLN A 57 -8.02 -9.88 0.48
C GLN A 57 -8.68 -10.70 -0.63
N THR A 58 -9.61 -10.10 -1.37
CA THR A 58 -10.26 -10.75 -2.51
C THR A 58 -9.28 -10.95 -3.66
N LYS A 59 -8.45 -9.93 -3.94
CA LYS A 59 -7.53 -9.94 -5.10
C LYS A 59 -6.34 -10.88 -4.95
N TYR A 60 -5.76 -10.98 -3.76
CA TYR A 60 -4.56 -11.77 -3.50
C TYR A 60 -4.81 -13.05 -2.70
N GLU A 61 -6.07 -13.35 -2.42
CA GLU A 61 -6.53 -14.55 -1.72
C GLU A 61 -5.88 -14.73 -0.33
N GLY A 62 -6.70 -14.60 0.71
CA GLY A 62 -6.29 -14.83 2.09
C GLY A 62 -6.16 -13.56 2.91
N ASP A 63 -5.74 -13.74 4.16
CA ASP A 63 -5.85 -12.72 5.18
C ASP A 63 -4.60 -11.85 5.29
N PHE A 64 -4.82 -10.58 5.59
CA PHE A 64 -3.78 -9.67 5.99
C PHE A 64 -3.72 -9.60 7.50
N LEU A 65 -2.53 -9.78 8.06
CA LEU A 65 -2.31 -9.80 9.50
C LEU A 65 -2.12 -8.37 10.03
N PRO A 66 -2.89 -7.95 11.04
CA PRO A 66 -2.71 -6.66 11.67
C PRO A 66 -1.44 -6.65 12.53
N PHE A 67 -0.63 -5.61 12.37
CA PHE A 67 0.56 -5.36 13.18
C PHE A 67 0.60 -3.88 13.59
N PRO A 68 0.32 -3.56 14.86
CA PRO A 68 0.44 -2.20 15.37
C PRO A 68 1.92 -1.85 15.60
N ASP A 69 2.30 -0.62 15.28
CA ASP A 69 3.61 -0.08 15.65
C ASP A 69 3.61 0.49 17.08
N SER A 70 4.77 0.99 17.52
CA SER A 70 4.93 1.61 18.85
C SER A 70 4.12 2.88 19.06
N THR A 71 3.62 3.50 17.98
CA THR A 71 2.75 4.69 18.02
C THR A 71 1.26 4.32 18.02
N GLY A 72 0.94 3.03 17.87
CA GLY A 72 -0.42 2.52 17.73
C GLY A 72 -0.97 2.61 16.30
N LYS A 73 -0.16 3.00 15.31
CA LYS A 73 -0.54 2.96 13.90
C LYS A 73 -0.63 1.50 13.47
N LEU A 74 -1.81 1.12 12.99
CA LEU A 74 -2.08 -0.23 12.52
C LEU A 74 -1.67 -0.39 11.05
N THR A 75 -0.83 -1.39 10.79
CA THR A 75 -0.47 -1.79 9.42
C THR A 75 -0.87 -3.24 9.20
N TYR A 76 -1.49 -3.51 8.06
CA TYR A 76 -1.91 -4.85 7.65
C TYR A 76 -0.90 -5.43 6.68
N TYR A 77 -0.35 -6.60 6.99
CA TYR A 77 0.69 -7.25 6.19
C TYR A 77 0.21 -8.55 5.57
N LYS A 78 0.59 -8.79 4.32
CA LYS A 78 0.52 -10.09 3.66
C LYS A 78 1.85 -10.36 2.97
N VAL A 79 2.33 -11.59 3.06
CA VAL A 79 3.55 -12.04 2.38
C VAL A 79 3.18 -13.17 1.43
N ASP A 80 3.46 -12.97 0.15
CA ASP A 80 3.25 -13.93 -0.93
C ASP A 80 4.62 -14.24 -1.56
N GLY A 81 5.27 -15.33 -1.12
CA GLY A 81 6.60 -15.69 -1.60
C GLY A 81 7.63 -14.60 -1.27
N ASN A 82 8.24 -14.00 -2.29
CA ASN A 82 9.19 -12.89 -2.14
C ASN A 82 8.53 -11.50 -2.08
N ARG A 83 7.20 -11.40 -2.17
CA ARG A 83 6.51 -10.11 -2.18
C ARG A 83 5.79 -9.87 -0.86
N GLN A 84 6.08 -8.73 -0.23
CA GLN A 84 5.29 -8.21 0.87
C GLN A 84 4.31 -7.14 0.37
N ILE A 85 3.10 -7.14 0.93
CA ILE A 85 2.09 -6.11 0.74
C ILE A 85 1.74 -5.54 2.11
N ALA A 86 2.00 -4.25 2.32
CA ALA A 86 1.71 -3.55 3.57
C ALA A 86 0.66 -2.46 3.33
N LEU A 87 -0.47 -2.49 4.03
CA LEU A 87 -1.52 -1.48 3.95
C LEU A 87 -1.60 -0.71 5.27
N SER A 88 -1.55 0.62 5.21
CA SER A 88 -1.70 1.46 6.40
C SER A 88 -2.31 2.81 6.09
N LYS A 89 -2.88 3.44 7.12
CA LYS A 89 -3.29 4.85 7.02
C LYS A 89 -2.07 5.76 6.95
N LEU A 90 -2.03 6.66 5.98
CA LEU A 90 -1.00 7.70 5.89
C LEU A 90 -1.42 8.96 6.66
N ASN A 91 -2.68 9.38 6.48
CA ASN A 91 -3.30 10.53 7.15
C ASN A 91 -4.84 10.39 7.08
N ASP A 92 -5.60 11.44 7.43
CA ASP A 92 -7.07 11.40 7.45
C ASP A 92 -7.73 11.22 6.06
N ARG A 93 -6.98 11.45 4.99
CA ARG A 93 -7.45 11.39 3.59
C ARG A 93 -6.91 10.18 2.84
N GLU A 94 -5.68 9.79 3.14
CA GLU A 94 -4.90 8.88 2.29
C GLU A 94 -4.59 7.56 2.99
N VAL A 95 -4.70 6.47 2.21
CA VAL A 95 -4.23 5.14 2.58
C VAL A 95 -3.08 4.78 1.65
N GLU A 96 -2.02 4.23 2.24
CA GLU A 96 -0.86 3.75 1.52
C GLU A 96 -0.86 2.23 1.46
N VAL A 97 -0.55 1.69 0.28
CA VAL A 97 -0.29 0.27 0.04
C VAL A 97 1.09 0.12 -0.57
N VAL A 98 1.98 -0.55 0.14
CA VAL A 98 3.38 -0.71 -0.26
C VAL A 98 3.60 -2.15 -0.70
N PHE A 99 3.98 -2.33 -1.96
CA PHE A 99 4.51 -3.59 -2.46
C PHE A 99 6.03 -3.57 -2.33
N THR A 100 6.61 -4.59 -1.73
CA THR A 100 8.07 -4.71 -1.55
C THR A 100 8.54 -6.08 -2.01
N ASP A 101 9.61 -6.13 -2.80
CA ASP A 101 10.38 -7.36 -3.03
C ASP A 101 11.35 -7.58 -1.88
N LEU A 102 11.16 -8.67 -1.14
CA LEU A 102 11.93 -9.03 0.04
C LEU A 102 13.32 -9.57 -0.29
N LEU A 103 13.61 -9.88 -1.57
CA LEU A 103 14.94 -10.34 -1.98
C LEU A 103 15.91 -9.20 -2.24
N VAL A 104 15.41 -7.96 -2.36
CA VAL A 104 16.23 -6.79 -2.61
C VAL A 104 16.44 -6.02 -1.32
N ASP A 105 17.68 -5.94 -0.87
CA ASP A 105 18.07 -5.08 0.24
C ASP A 105 18.73 -3.80 -0.31
N PRO A 106 18.03 -2.64 -0.28
CA PRO A 106 18.57 -1.38 -0.77
C PRO A 106 19.69 -0.81 0.12
N THR A 107 19.96 -1.41 1.29
CA THR A 107 21.06 -1.00 2.18
C THR A 107 22.38 -1.67 1.84
N VAL A 108 22.34 -2.78 1.11
CA VAL A 108 23.51 -3.41 0.50
C VAL A 108 23.82 -2.61 -0.78
N LYS A 109 25.07 -2.16 -0.98
CA LYS A 109 25.46 -1.54 -2.25
C LYS A 109 25.68 -2.64 -3.29
N PRO A 110 25.36 -2.42 -4.57
CA PRO A 110 25.72 -3.38 -5.60
C PRO A 110 27.25 -3.52 -5.60
N GLU A 111 27.75 -4.76 -5.63
CA GLU A 111 29.17 -5.01 -5.86
C GLU A 111 29.50 -4.41 -7.24
N GLU A 112 30.39 -3.41 -7.27
CA GLU A 112 30.91 -2.89 -8.52
C GLU A 112 31.73 -4.01 -9.14
N ASP A 113 31.19 -4.69 -10.15
CA ASP A 113 31.96 -5.59 -11.00
C ASP A 113 33.05 -4.75 -11.68
N GLU A 114 34.28 -4.80 -11.15
CA GLU A 114 35.47 -4.22 -11.78
C GLU A 114 35.71 -4.96 -13.12
N GLU A 115 35.32 -4.33 -14.24
CA GLU A 115 35.76 -4.71 -15.60
C GLU A 115 37.20 -4.28 -15.88
#